data_AF-A0A803MQT6-F1
#
_entry.id   AF-A0A803MQT6-F1
#
_cell.length_a   1.000
_cell.length_b   1.000
_cell.length_c   1.000
_cell.angle_alpha   90.00
_cell.angle_beta   90.00
_cell.angle_gamma   90.00
#
_symmetry.space_group_name_H-M   'P 1'
#
loop_
_entity.id
_entity.type
_entity.pdbx_description
1 polymer ?
#
loop_
_entity_poly.entity_id
_entity_poly.type
_entity_poly.pdbx_seq_one_letter_code
_entity_poly.pdbx_strand_id
1 'polypeptide(L)'
;MINLFRVKAKQKENAENLNGKTHVKKQSAGELRLHKDTCLGFKKRALLPGSGKWALARRGSVTYGRRAPQSAFDISELNLPKSCTMSFPNGKDDLMNFEVTIRPDEGYYLGGTFVFTFQVPSVYPHEPPKVKCKTKVYHPNIDLEGNVCLNILREDWKPVLNVNTVIYGLYHLFTQPNYEDPLNHDAAAVLRDNPKMFESNVRRAMAGGYVGQTFFPRCVS
;
A
#
# COMPACT_ATOMS: atom_id res chain seq x y z
N MET A 1 -12.77 -5.02 5.99
CA MET A 1 -11.46 -4.35 5.73
C MET A 1 -10.23 -5.20 6.14
N ILE A 2 -9.14 -5.20 5.34
CA ILE A 2 -7.84 -5.75 5.78
C ILE A 2 -7.12 -4.67 6.62
N ASN A 3 -7.05 -4.86 7.93
CA ASN A 3 -6.43 -3.90 8.84
C ASN A 3 -4.93 -3.69 8.55
N LEU A 4 -4.45 -2.44 8.66
CA LEU A 4 -3.04 -2.06 8.50
C LEU A 4 -2.08 -2.93 9.34
N PHE A 5 -2.52 -3.34 10.53
CA PHE A 5 -1.77 -4.25 11.41
C PHE A 5 -1.52 -5.61 10.77
N ARG A 6 -2.49 -6.17 10.02
CA ARG A 6 -2.33 -7.46 9.32
C ARG A 6 -1.32 -7.34 8.18
N VAL A 7 -1.39 -6.25 7.41
CA VAL A 7 -0.44 -5.97 6.32
C VAL A 7 1.00 -5.83 6.86
N LYS A 8 1.18 -5.03 7.92
CA LYS A 8 2.50 -4.82 8.54
C LYS A 8 3.06 -6.09 9.21
N ALA A 9 2.21 -6.87 9.89
CA ALA A 9 2.64 -8.12 10.53
C ALA A 9 3.18 -9.12 9.50
N LYS A 10 2.52 -9.24 8.34
CA LYS A 10 2.99 -10.17 7.30
C LYS A 10 4.21 -9.66 6.53
N GLN A 11 4.36 -8.36 6.33
CA GLN A 11 5.63 -7.81 5.81
C GLN A 11 6.81 -8.21 6.71
N LYS A 12 6.62 -8.15 8.03
CA LYS A 12 7.63 -8.58 8.99
C LYS A 12 7.90 -10.09 8.88
N GLU A 13 6.87 -10.93 8.83
CA GLU A 13 7.03 -12.39 8.68
C GLU A 13 7.72 -12.76 7.36
N ASN A 14 7.38 -12.12 6.25
CA ASN A 14 8.01 -12.37 4.95
C ASN A 14 9.47 -11.88 4.92
N ALA A 15 9.78 -10.75 5.54
CA ALA A 15 11.15 -10.28 5.70
C ALA A 15 11.99 -11.25 6.58
N GLU A 16 11.38 -11.80 7.63
CA GLU A 16 12.01 -12.81 8.51
C GLU A 16 12.23 -14.15 7.77
N ASN A 17 11.30 -14.57 6.91
CA ASN A 17 11.42 -15.80 6.11
C ASN A 17 12.42 -15.67 4.95
N LEU A 18 12.65 -14.46 4.42
CA LEU A 18 13.67 -14.19 3.41
C LEU A 18 15.09 -14.21 3.98
N ASN A 19 15.24 -13.96 5.29
CA ASN A 19 16.53 -13.93 5.96
C ASN A 19 16.76 -15.24 6.75
N GLY A 20 17.05 -16.32 6.00
CA GLY A 20 17.35 -17.63 6.57
C GLY A 20 18.37 -17.55 7.72
N LYS A 21 17.98 -18.13 8.87
CA LYS A 21 18.71 -18.24 10.15
C LYS A 21 20.22 -17.97 10.09
N THR A 22 20.63 -16.76 10.47
CA THR A 22 21.96 -16.51 11.02
C THR A 22 21.85 -16.23 12.52
N HIS A 23 22.56 -17.03 13.33
CA HIS A 23 22.66 -16.90 14.77
C HIS A 23 23.02 -15.46 15.19
N VAL A 24 22.11 -14.77 15.87
CA VAL A 24 22.38 -13.47 16.50
C VAL A 24 23.01 -13.72 17.87
N LYS A 25 24.29 -13.39 18.02
CA LYS A 25 24.91 -13.18 19.34
C LYS A 25 24.21 -11.98 19.99
N LYS A 26 23.59 -12.19 21.16
CA LYS A 26 23.04 -11.12 22.00
C LYS A 26 24.17 -10.19 22.42
N GLN A 27 24.12 -8.92 22.02
CA GLN A 27 24.84 -7.83 22.69
C GLN A 27 23.93 -7.21 23.76
N SER A 28 24.51 -6.93 24.93
CA SER A 28 23.82 -6.48 26.13
C SER A 28 23.35 -5.03 26.06
N ALA A 29 22.32 -4.73 26.86
CA ALA A 29 21.75 -3.39 27.04
C ALA A 29 22.79 -2.41 27.60
N GLY A 30 23.35 -1.57 26.73
CA GLY A 30 24.36 -0.60 27.14
C GLY A 30 24.74 0.42 26.07
N GLU A 31 23.89 0.76 25.10
CA GLU A 31 24.17 1.88 24.19
C GLU A 31 22.90 2.33 23.45
N LEU A 32 22.12 3.20 24.10
CA LEU A 32 21.10 3.99 23.40
C LEU A 32 20.90 5.32 24.13
N ARG A 33 21.84 6.24 23.93
CA ARG A 33 21.65 7.68 24.18
C ARG A 33 22.30 8.42 23.01
N LEU A 34 21.47 8.97 22.13
CA LEU A 34 21.39 10.40 21.80
C LEU A 34 20.76 10.55 20.41
N HIS A 35 19.49 10.94 20.34
CA HIS A 35 18.91 11.91 19.39
C HIS A 35 17.38 11.93 19.56
N LYS A 36 16.94 12.55 20.65
CA LYS A 36 15.68 13.29 20.66
C LYS A 36 16.09 14.73 20.94
N ASP A 37 15.79 15.61 19.99
CA ASP A 37 15.42 17.02 20.22
C ASP A 37 15.52 17.81 18.92
N THR A 38 14.40 18.00 18.22
CA THR A 38 13.99 19.34 17.76
C THR A 38 12.53 19.32 17.34
N CYS A 39 11.64 19.59 18.29
CA CYS A 39 10.33 20.21 18.05
C CYS A 39 9.74 20.64 19.39
N LEU A 40 10.38 21.62 20.04
CA LEU A 40 9.77 22.40 21.10
C LEU A 40 10.10 23.86 20.82
N GLY A 41 9.05 24.61 20.49
CA GLY A 41 9.12 26.04 20.27
C GLY A 41 9.60 26.74 21.55
N PHE A 42 10.87 27.11 21.58
CA PHE A 42 11.41 28.05 22.54
C PHE A 42 11.45 29.44 21.91
N LYS A 43 10.64 30.36 22.45
CA LYS A 43 10.81 31.79 22.22
C LYS A 43 12.17 32.20 22.80
N LYS A 44 13.20 32.36 21.97
CA LYS A 44 14.43 33.03 22.40
C LYS A 44 14.14 34.53 22.56
N ARG A 45 14.11 35.01 23.80
CA ARG A 45 14.34 36.42 24.11
C ARG A 45 15.85 36.64 24.09
N ALA A 46 16.32 37.61 23.31
CA ALA A 46 17.69 38.09 23.37
C ALA A 46 17.70 39.49 24.01
N LEU A 47 18.63 39.72 24.94
CA LEU A 47 18.97 41.04 25.46
C LEU A 47 20.03 41.66 24.55
N LEU A 48 19.82 42.89 24.11
CA LEU A 48 20.87 43.68 23.45
C LEU A 48 21.72 44.36 24.53
N PRO A 49 23.05 44.47 24.36
CA PRO A 49 23.90 45.14 25.33
C PRO A 49 23.60 46.66 25.30
N GLY A 50 23.35 47.24 26.48
CA GLY A 50 23.43 48.70 26.68
C GLY A 50 22.12 49.50 26.72
N SER A 51 20.95 48.89 26.61
CA SER A 51 19.69 49.64 26.82
C SER A 51 18.63 48.73 27.41
N GLY A 52 18.24 48.96 28.66
CA GLY A 52 17.28 48.14 29.43
C GLY A 52 15.83 48.17 28.92
N LYS A 53 15.59 47.88 27.64
CA LYS A 53 14.24 47.75 27.05
C LYS A 53 14.14 46.48 26.21
N TRP A 54 12.98 45.82 26.30
CA TRP A 54 12.64 44.62 25.52
C TRP A 54 11.95 45.03 24.21
N ALA A 55 12.39 44.50 23.07
CA ALA A 55 11.69 44.67 21.78
C ALA A 55 11.10 43.34 21.30
N LEU A 56 9.85 43.38 20.84
CA LEU A 56 9.15 42.23 20.25
C LEU A 56 9.38 42.22 18.74
N ALA A 57 10.17 41.27 18.22
CA ALA A 57 10.36 41.11 16.78
C ALA A 57 9.04 40.72 16.10
N ARG A 58 8.59 41.53 15.12
CA ARG A 58 7.41 41.23 14.29
C ARG A 58 7.72 40.03 13.39
N ARG A 59 6.81 39.05 13.37
CA ARG A 59 6.87 37.87 12.49
C ARG A 59 6.72 38.29 11.03
N GLY A 60 7.72 37.97 10.20
CA GLY A 60 7.50 37.76 8.78
C GLY A 60 6.60 36.54 8.59
N SER A 61 5.55 36.68 7.79
CA SER A 61 4.71 35.56 7.36
C SER A 61 5.54 34.64 6.48
N VAL A 62 5.89 33.45 6.99
CA VAL A 62 6.45 32.39 6.15
C VAL A 62 5.26 31.73 5.45
N THR A 63 5.06 32.08 4.18
CA THR A 63 4.21 31.29 3.29
C THR A 63 4.82 29.90 3.18
N TYR A 64 4.05 28.87 3.57
CA TYR A 64 4.42 27.47 3.36
C TYR A 64 4.26 27.12 1.87
N GLY A 65 5.10 27.70 1.03
CA GLY A 65 5.32 27.29 -0.35
C GLY A 65 6.51 26.33 -0.43
N ARG A 66 6.49 25.23 0.31
CA ARG A 66 7.43 24.12 0.07
C ARG A 66 6.70 23.05 -0.69
N ARG A 67 6.82 23.09 -2.02
CA ARG A 67 6.63 21.91 -2.86
C ARG A 67 7.61 20.87 -2.32
N ALA A 68 7.10 19.81 -1.67
CA ALA A 68 7.94 18.72 -1.22
C ALA A 68 8.74 18.21 -2.43
N PRO A 69 10.05 17.99 -2.31
CA PRO A 69 10.81 17.44 -3.41
C PRO A 69 10.21 16.07 -3.75
N GLN A 70 10.03 15.84 -5.05
CA GLN A 70 9.48 14.63 -5.67
C GLN A 70 10.33 13.37 -5.43
N SER A 71 11.28 13.45 -4.49
CA SER A 71 12.30 12.48 -4.10
C SER A 71 11.85 11.48 -3.04
N ALA A 72 10.54 11.42 -2.72
CA ALA A 72 10.01 10.49 -1.71
C ALA A 72 9.60 9.14 -2.30
N PHE A 73 9.47 9.04 -3.63
CA PHE A 73 9.18 7.78 -4.31
C PHE A 73 10.44 7.30 -5.03
N ASP A 74 11.19 6.42 -4.36
CA ASP A 74 12.31 5.71 -4.96
C ASP A 74 11.88 4.27 -5.29
N ILE A 75 11.85 3.97 -6.58
CA ILE A 75 11.50 2.66 -7.11
C ILE A 75 12.56 1.61 -6.76
N SER A 76 13.83 2.02 -6.57
CA SER A 76 14.92 1.11 -6.27
C SER A 76 14.84 0.52 -4.86
N GLU A 77 14.08 1.14 -3.96
CA GLU A 77 13.84 0.65 -2.59
C GLU A 77 12.64 -0.32 -2.50
N LEU A 78 12.02 -0.68 -3.64
CA LEU A 78 10.86 -1.58 -3.64
C LEU A 78 11.29 -3.04 -3.45
N ASN A 79 10.91 -3.63 -2.32
CA ASN A 79 11.10 -5.05 -2.03
C ASN A 79 9.78 -5.81 -2.25
N LEU A 80 9.58 -6.24 -3.49
CA LEU A 80 8.36 -6.91 -3.92
C LEU A 80 8.39 -8.40 -3.57
N PRO A 81 7.25 -9.00 -3.19
CA PRO A 81 7.11 -10.45 -3.16
C PRO A 81 7.49 -11.09 -4.50
N LYS A 82 7.97 -12.33 -4.49
CA LYS A 82 8.26 -13.09 -5.73
C LYS A 82 7.03 -13.27 -6.63
N SER A 83 5.84 -13.25 -6.02
CA SER A 83 4.54 -13.27 -6.68
C SER A 83 4.17 -11.95 -7.36
N CYS A 84 4.95 -10.89 -7.19
CA CYS A 84 4.67 -9.56 -7.71
C CYS A 84 5.77 -9.12 -8.67
N THR A 85 5.38 -8.57 -9.82
CA THR A 85 6.30 -7.98 -10.81
C THR A 85 5.81 -6.62 -11.22
N MET A 86 6.72 -5.72 -11.57
CA MET A 86 6.42 -4.34 -11.93
C MET A 86 6.87 -4.06 -13.37
N SER A 87 6.10 -3.25 -14.08
CA SER A 87 6.37 -2.88 -15.48
C SER A 87 5.96 -1.43 -15.75
N PHE A 88 6.61 -0.81 -16.74
CA PHE A 88 6.40 0.59 -17.11
C PHE A 88 5.92 0.65 -18.57
N PRO A 89 4.60 0.55 -18.82
CA PRO A 89 4.07 0.43 -20.18
C PRO A 89 4.35 1.67 -21.03
N ASN A 90 4.51 2.84 -20.41
CA ASN A 90 4.79 4.12 -21.08
C ASN A 90 6.30 4.39 -21.27
N GLY A 91 7.17 3.43 -20.95
CA GLY A 91 8.62 3.60 -20.95
C GLY A 91 9.18 3.95 -19.57
N LYS A 92 10.50 3.87 -19.44
CA LYS A 92 11.22 3.99 -18.14
C LYS A 92 11.26 5.41 -17.57
N ASP A 93 10.85 6.41 -18.34
CA ASP A 93 10.85 7.80 -17.89
C ASP A 93 9.57 8.17 -17.13
N ASP A 94 8.47 7.46 -17.37
CA ASP A 94 7.20 7.64 -16.66
C ASP A 94 7.16 6.81 -15.37
N LEU A 95 8.00 7.19 -14.42
CA LEU A 95 8.12 6.48 -13.13
C LEU A 95 6.88 6.63 -12.23
N MET A 96 6.01 7.61 -12.51
CA MET A 96 4.82 7.88 -11.70
C MET A 96 3.60 7.08 -12.14
N ASN A 97 3.62 6.50 -13.34
CA ASN A 97 2.57 5.62 -13.84
C ASN A 97 3.17 4.26 -14.22
N PHE A 98 2.82 3.23 -13.47
CA PHE A 98 3.36 1.89 -13.67
C PHE A 98 2.30 0.83 -13.42
N GLU A 99 2.60 -0.40 -13.82
CA GLU A 99 1.74 -1.54 -13.60
C GLU A 99 2.40 -2.55 -12.68
N VAL A 100 1.62 -3.10 -11.75
CA VAL A 100 2.01 -4.20 -10.89
C VAL A 100 1.18 -5.42 -11.26
N THR A 101 1.86 -6.51 -11.61
CA THR A 101 1.26 -7.81 -11.85
C THR A 101 1.43 -8.67 -10.62
N ILE A 102 0.32 -9.16 -10.08
CA ILE A 102 0.25 -10.05 -8.92
C ILE A 102 -0.16 -11.45 -9.38
N ARG A 103 0.60 -12.46 -8.94
CA ARG A 103 0.36 -13.89 -9.16
C ARG A 103 0.27 -14.61 -7.82
N PRO A 104 -0.94 -14.72 -7.23
CA PRO A 104 -1.13 -15.40 -5.96
C PRO A 104 -0.61 -16.84 -6.02
N ASP A 105 0.17 -17.24 -5.03
CA ASP A 105 0.75 -18.58 -4.90
C ASP A 105 -0.02 -19.46 -3.89
N GLU A 106 -1.10 -18.94 -3.33
CA GLU A 106 -2.00 -19.63 -2.41
C GLU A 106 -3.44 -19.09 -2.51
N GLY A 107 -4.38 -19.75 -1.84
CA GLY A 107 -5.77 -19.33 -1.72
C GLY A 107 -6.63 -19.54 -2.97
N TYR A 108 -7.81 -18.92 -2.99
CA TYR A 108 -8.83 -19.12 -4.04
C TYR A 108 -8.33 -18.76 -5.45
N TYR A 109 -7.41 -17.79 -5.55
CA TYR A 109 -6.95 -17.22 -6.81
C TYR A 109 -5.61 -17.80 -7.29
N LEU A 110 -5.18 -18.93 -6.72
CA LEU A 110 -3.96 -19.63 -7.12
C LEU A 110 -3.93 -19.88 -8.65
N GLY A 111 -2.83 -19.46 -9.27
CA GLY A 111 -2.58 -19.60 -10.71
C GLY A 111 -3.13 -18.45 -11.57
N GLY A 112 -3.78 -17.46 -10.96
CA GLY A 112 -4.24 -16.26 -11.64
C GLY A 112 -3.13 -15.23 -11.84
N THR A 113 -3.31 -14.36 -12.84
CA THR A 113 -2.46 -13.20 -13.09
C THR A 113 -3.34 -11.94 -13.10
N PHE A 114 -3.10 -11.04 -12.15
CA PHE A 114 -3.90 -9.83 -11.94
C PHE A 114 -3.04 -8.58 -12.09
N VAL A 115 -3.43 -7.69 -12.99
CA VAL A 115 -2.67 -6.49 -13.34
C VAL A 115 -3.35 -5.27 -12.72
N PHE A 116 -2.58 -4.44 -12.03
CA PHE A 116 -3.02 -3.20 -11.41
C PHE A 116 -2.25 -2.01 -11.97
N THR A 117 -2.94 -0.93 -12.32
CA THR A 117 -2.31 0.36 -12.61
C THR A 117 -2.09 1.13 -11.32
N PHE A 118 -0.92 1.74 -11.20
CA PHE A 118 -0.58 2.69 -10.16
C PHE A 118 -0.34 4.06 -10.80
N GLN A 119 -0.93 5.09 -10.22
CA GLN A 119 -0.64 6.48 -10.52
C GLN A 119 -0.27 7.20 -9.23
N VAL A 120 1.01 7.56 -9.10
CA VAL A 120 1.54 8.28 -7.93
C VAL A 120 1.24 9.78 -8.12
N PRO A 121 0.49 10.43 -7.21
CA PRO A 121 0.17 11.85 -7.33
C PRO A 121 1.40 12.71 -7.05
N SER A 122 1.43 13.93 -7.58
CA SER A 122 2.52 14.90 -7.35
C SER A 122 2.66 15.33 -5.88
N VAL A 123 1.62 15.13 -5.07
CA VAL A 123 1.58 15.44 -3.64
C VAL A 123 1.93 14.23 -2.74
N TYR A 124 2.33 13.10 -3.33
CA TYR A 124 2.80 11.94 -2.57
C TYR A 124 4.00 12.31 -1.66
N PRO A 125 4.07 11.80 -0.41
CA PRO A 125 3.20 10.79 0.21
C PRO A 125 2.01 11.37 1.00
N HIS A 126 1.65 12.65 0.84
CA HIS A 126 0.50 13.23 1.55
C HIS A 126 -0.84 12.64 1.07
N GLU A 127 -0.95 12.31 -0.22
CA GLU A 127 -2.06 11.52 -0.77
C GLU A 127 -1.57 10.13 -1.24
N PRO A 128 -2.42 9.09 -1.16
CA PRO A 128 -2.08 7.75 -1.62
C PRO A 128 -1.94 7.69 -3.15
N PRO A 129 -1.23 6.68 -3.69
CA PRO A 129 -1.31 6.37 -5.11
C PRO A 129 -2.74 5.98 -5.50
N LYS A 130 -3.17 6.35 -6.70
CA LYS A 130 -4.41 5.84 -7.28
C LYS A 130 -4.14 4.46 -7.86
N VAL A 131 -4.96 3.48 -7.47
CA VAL A 131 -4.82 2.09 -7.91
C VAL A 131 -6.11 1.60 -8.54
N LYS A 132 -6.01 0.94 -9.69
CA LYS A 132 -7.11 0.22 -10.34
C LYS A 132 -6.67 -1.15 -10.83
N CYS A 133 -7.55 -2.13 -10.72
CA CYS A 133 -7.38 -3.44 -11.32
C CYS A 133 -7.76 -3.37 -12.81
N LYS A 134 -6.83 -3.70 -13.71
CA LYS A 134 -7.11 -3.87 -15.14
C LYS A 134 -7.76 -5.22 -15.44
N THR A 135 -7.44 -6.24 -14.64
CA THR A 135 -7.98 -7.58 -14.82
C THR A 135 -9.38 -7.65 -14.23
N LYS A 136 -10.40 -7.87 -15.07
CA LYS A 136 -11.77 -8.13 -14.60
C LYS A 136 -11.79 -9.45 -13.84
N VAL A 137 -12.14 -9.41 -12.56
CA VAL A 137 -12.04 -10.56 -11.63
C VAL A 137 -13.28 -10.67 -10.77
N TYR A 138 -13.70 -11.89 -10.47
CA TYR A 138 -14.75 -12.16 -9.50
C TYR A 138 -14.15 -12.12 -8.09
N HIS A 139 -14.28 -10.98 -7.40
CA HIS A 139 -13.63 -10.74 -6.10
C HIS A 139 -14.49 -9.85 -5.19
N PRO A 140 -14.64 -10.13 -3.87
CA PRO A 140 -15.46 -9.32 -2.96
C PRO A 140 -15.06 -7.84 -2.89
N ASN A 141 -13.76 -7.56 -2.85
CA ASN A 141 -13.21 -6.20 -2.67
C ASN A 141 -12.79 -5.50 -3.98
N ILE A 142 -13.13 -6.04 -5.15
CA ILE A 142 -12.85 -5.42 -6.46
C ILE A 142 -14.14 -5.43 -7.29
N ASP A 143 -14.56 -4.28 -7.80
CA ASP A 143 -15.74 -4.20 -8.66
C ASP A 143 -15.42 -4.49 -10.14
N LEU A 144 -16.45 -4.43 -10.99
CA LEU A 144 -16.32 -4.75 -12.42
C LEU A 144 -15.59 -3.65 -13.19
N GLU A 145 -15.55 -2.43 -12.67
CA GLU A 145 -14.84 -1.26 -13.18
C GLU A 145 -13.38 -1.20 -12.71
N GLY A 146 -12.95 -2.17 -11.89
CA GLY A 146 -11.59 -2.31 -11.40
C GLY A 146 -11.25 -1.44 -10.20
N ASN A 147 -12.23 -0.80 -9.55
CA ASN A 147 -11.98 -0.08 -8.31
C ASN A 147 -11.70 -1.08 -7.18
N VAL A 148 -10.79 -0.71 -6.28
CA VAL A 148 -10.33 -1.58 -5.19
C VAL A 148 -10.77 -1.02 -3.85
N CYS A 149 -11.31 -1.88 -3.00
CA CYS A 149 -11.55 -1.57 -1.58
C CYS A 149 -10.36 -2.05 -0.75
N LEU A 150 -9.43 -1.12 -0.53
CA LEU A 150 -8.31 -1.28 0.39
C LEU A 150 -8.22 -0.01 1.24
N ASN A 151 -8.47 -0.15 2.54
CA ASN A 151 -8.51 0.95 3.53
C ASN A 151 -7.28 1.88 3.48
N ILE A 152 -6.08 1.32 3.30
CA ILE A 152 -4.84 2.11 3.23
C ILE A 152 -4.75 2.98 1.97
N LEU A 153 -5.62 2.80 0.98
CA LEU A 153 -5.77 3.73 -0.16
C LEU A 153 -6.78 4.84 0.09
N ARG A 154 -7.38 4.89 1.30
CA ARG A 154 -8.47 5.79 1.67
C ARG A 154 -8.22 6.38 3.07
N GLU A 155 -9.11 6.11 4.03
CA GLU A 155 -9.10 6.67 5.39
C GLU A 155 -7.85 6.29 6.22
N ASP A 156 -7.28 5.12 5.96
CA ASP A 156 -6.12 4.61 6.71
C ASP A 156 -4.78 4.99 6.06
N TRP A 157 -4.79 5.76 4.97
CA TRP A 157 -3.56 6.29 4.40
C TRP A 157 -2.85 7.20 5.41
N LYS A 158 -1.54 7.01 5.55
CA LYS A 158 -0.65 7.87 6.32
C LYS A 158 0.62 8.07 5.51
N PRO A 159 1.26 9.26 5.54
CA PRO A 159 2.51 9.52 4.81
C PRO A 159 3.71 8.62 5.18
N VAL A 160 3.58 7.83 6.25
CA VAL A 160 4.55 6.79 6.64
C VAL A 160 4.39 5.49 5.83
N LEU A 161 3.28 5.32 5.11
CA LEU A 161 3.03 4.19 4.23
C LEU A 161 3.67 4.46 2.86
N ASN A 162 3.99 3.39 2.16
CA ASN A 162 4.64 3.44 0.85
C ASN A 162 3.99 2.48 -0.15
N VAL A 163 4.43 2.56 -1.42
CA VAL A 163 3.94 1.70 -2.50
C VAL A 163 4.14 0.21 -2.21
N ASN A 164 5.27 -0.21 -1.61
CA ASN A 164 5.45 -1.59 -1.15
C ASN A 164 4.28 -2.02 -0.27
N THR A 165 3.90 -1.19 0.72
CA THR A 165 2.81 -1.50 1.63
C THR A 165 1.47 -1.63 0.92
N VAL A 166 1.23 -0.82 -0.09
CA VAL A 166 0.05 -0.96 -0.95
C VAL A 166 0.08 -2.30 -1.71
N ILE A 167 1.20 -2.66 -2.32
CA ILE A 167 1.34 -3.93 -3.07
C ILE A 167 1.11 -5.15 -2.17
N TYR A 168 1.65 -5.14 -0.95
CA TYR A 168 1.36 -6.19 0.04
C TYR A 168 -0.12 -6.22 0.44
N GLY A 169 -0.76 -5.04 0.57
CA GLY A 169 -2.19 -4.95 0.82
C GLY A 169 -3.03 -5.56 -0.31
N LEU A 170 -2.69 -5.27 -1.56
CA LEU A 170 -3.33 -5.87 -2.73
C LEU A 170 -3.13 -7.37 -2.79
N TYR A 171 -1.91 -7.85 -2.54
CA TYR A 171 -1.62 -9.29 -2.47
C TYR A 171 -2.53 -10.00 -1.46
N HIS A 172 -2.75 -9.39 -0.29
CA HIS A 172 -3.61 -9.94 0.75
C HIS A 172 -5.09 -9.94 0.44
N LEU A 173 -5.57 -9.08 -0.46
CA LEU A 173 -6.95 -9.21 -0.93
C LEU A 173 -7.17 -10.57 -1.60
N PHE A 174 -6.18 -11.08 -2.34
CA PHE A 174 -6.28 -12.38 -2.99
C PHE A 174 -6.10 -13.55 -2.02
N THR A 175 -5.17 -13.48 -1.07
CA THR A 175 -4.97 -14.61 -0.14
C THR A 175 -6.01 -14.64 0.99
N GLN A 176 -6.58 -13.49 1.36
CA GLN A 176 -7.56 -13.33 2.43
C GLN A 176 -8.69 -12.37 2.01
N PRO A 177 -9.56 -12.77 1.05
CA PRO A 177 -10.67 -11.93 0.61
C PRO A 177 -11.61 -11.62 1.78
N ASN A 178 -12.16 -10.40 1.78
CA ASN A 178 -12.96 -9.90 2.90
C ASN A 178 -14.40 -9.61 2.47
N TYR A 179 -15.37 -10.22 3.16
CA TYR A 179 -16.81 -10.07 2.88
C TYR A 179 -17.53 -9.00 3.73
N GLU A 180 -16.86 -8.37 4.71
CA GLU A 180 -17.49 -7.39 5.63
C GLU A 180 -17.75 -6.03 4.95
N ASP A 181 -16.82 -5.56 4.10
CA ASP A 181 -16.93 -4.28 3.38
C ASP A 181 -16.67 -4.47 1.87
N PRO A 182 -17.55 -5.20 1.16
CA PRO A 182 -17.32 -5.56 -0.22
C PRO A 182 -17.74 -4.46 -1.19
N LEU A 183 -17.11 -4.44 -2.37
CA LEU A 183 -17.63 -3.72 -3.55
C LEU A 183 -18.52 -4.64 -4.40
N ASN A 184 -18.23 -5.94 -4.37
CA ASN A 184 -19.04 -6.97 -5.02
C ASN A 184 -19.82 -7.74 -3.95
N HIS A 185 -21.03 -7.26 -3.67
CA HIS A 185 -21.90 -7.82 -2.63
C HIS A 185 -22.28 -9.28 -2.90
N ASP A 186 -22.49 -9.65 -4.17
CA ASP A 186 -22.81 -11.03 -4.55
C ASP A 186 -21.65 -11.98 -4.24
N ALA A 187 -20.43 -11.60 -4.64
CA ALA A 187 -19.22 -12.38 -4.35
C ALA A 187 -18.99 -12.53 -2.83
N ALA A 188 -19.22 -11.46 -2.08
CA ALA A 188 -19.10 -11.46 -0.63
C ALA A 188 -20.13 -12.35 0.06
N ALA A 189 -21.40 -12.30 -0.37
CA ALA A 189 -22.45 -13.15 0.15
C ALA A 189 -22.13 -14.64 -0.09
N VAL A 190 -21.69 -15.00 -1.30
CA VAL A 190 -21.30 -16.39 -1.60
C VAL A 190 -20.08 -16.81 -0.79
N LEU A 191 -19.07 -15.94 -0.61
CA LEU A 191 -17.91 -16.25 0.24
C LEU A 191 -18.33 -16.52 1.70
N ARG A 192 -19.24 -15.72 2.25
CA ARG A 192 -19.75 -15.86 3.61
C ARG A 192 -20.59 -17.13 3.79
N ASP A 193 -21.54 -17.35 2.88
CA ASP A 193 -22.59 -18.35 3.06
C ASP A 193 -22.19 -19.73 2.50
N ASN A 194 -21.34 -19.76 1.46
CA ASN A 194 -20.90 -20.99 0.82
C ASN A 194 -19.48 -20.87 0.21
N PRO A 195 -18.42 -20.98 1.03
CA PRO A 195 -17.03 -20.87 0.58
C PRO A 195 -16.65 -21.83 -0.56
N LYS A 196 -17.24 -23.04 -0.60
CA LYS A 196 -16.99 -24.01 -1.69
C LYS A 196 -17.58 -23.54 -3.02
N MET A 197 -18.78 -22.97 -2.99
CA MET A 197 -19.36 -22.36 -4.19
C MET A 197 -18.56 -21.14 -4.63
N PHE A 198 -18.09 -20.33 -3.68
CA PHE A 198 -17.21 -19.21 -3.98
C PHE A 198 -15.94 -19.67 -4.72
N GLU A 199 -15.26 -20.71 -4.22
CA GLU A 199 -14.11 -21.29 -4.90
C GLU A 199 -14.44 -21.75 -6.33
N SER A 200 -15.55 -22.47 -6.52
CA SER A 200 -16.00 -22.92 -7.83
C SER A 200 -16.26 -21.75 -8.80
N ASN A 201 -16.88 -20.68 -8.31
CA ASN A 201 -17.12 -19.47 -9.08
C ASN A 201 -15.82 -18.75 -9.46
N VAL A 202 -14.87 -18.64 -8.52
CA VAL A 202 -13.54 -18.07 -8.79
C VAL A 202 -12.82 -18.87 -9.87
N ARG A 203 -12.76 -20.20 -9.75
CA ARG A 203 -12.14 -21.08 -10.76
C ARG A 203 -12.79 -20.92 -12.13
N ARG A 204 -14.13 -20.89 -12.18
CA ARG A 204 -14.89 -20.69 -13.42
C ARG A 204 -14.62 -19.33 -14.06
N ALA A 205 -14.64 -18.26 -13.28
CA ALA A 205 -14.36 -16.91 -13.75
C ALA A 205 -12.93 -16.81 -14.30
N MET A 206 -11.95 -17.32 -13.55
CA MET A 206 -10.53 -17.28 -13.93
C MET A 206 -10.21 -18.09 -15.21
N ALA A 207 -10.95 -19.17 -15.46
CA ALA A 207 -10.81 -19.97 -16.68
C ALA A 207 -11.37 -19.30 -17.95
N GLY A 208 -12.15 -18.22 -17.80
CA GLY A 208 -12.84 -17.54 -18.89
C GLY A 208 -14.31 -17.99 -18.99
N GLY A 209 -15.16 -17.54 -18.08
CA GLY A 209 -16.52 -18.05 -17.96
C GLY A 209 -17.51 -17.10 -17.30
N TYR A 210 -18.77 -17.53 -17.25
CA TYR A 210 -19.86 -16.79 -16.62
C TYR A 210 -20.02 -17.16 -15.15
N VAL A 211 -20.21 -16.14 -14.31
CA VAL A 211 -20.75 -16.29 -12.95
C VAL A 211 -22.01 -15.44 -12.88
N GLY A 212 -23.16 -16.09 -12.70
CA GLY A 212 -24.46 -15.45 -12.93
C GLY A 212 -24.58 -14.97 -14.39
N GLN A 213 -24.89 -13.69 -14.58
CA GLN A 213 -25.01 -13.06 -15.91
C GLN A 213 -23.72 -12.35 -16.37
N THR A 214 -22.67 -12.38 -15.55
CA THR A 214 -21.44 -11.63 -15.82
C THR A 214 -20.37 -12.54 -16.40
N PHE A 215 -19.90 -12.21 -17.60
CA PHE A 215 -18.72 -12.86 -18.20
C PHE A 215 -17.43 -12.29 -17.62
N PHE A 216 -16.52 -13.18 -17.25
CA PHE A 216 -15.16 -12.88 -16.82
C PHE A 216 -14.15 -13.43 -17.85
N PRO A 217 -13.30 -12.58 -18.44
CA PRO A 217 -12.21 -13.01 -19.30
C PRO A 217 -11.23 -13.94 -18.56
N ARG A 218 -10.61 -14.86 -19.30
CA ARG A 218 -9.59 -15.75 -18.75
C ARG A 218 -8.41 -14.94 -18.21
N CYS A 219 -7.97 -15.25 -17.00
CA CYS A 219 -6.83 -14.59 -16.34
C CYS A 219 -5.82 -15.57 -15.73
N VAL A 220 -5.92 -16.86 -16.07
CA VAL A 220 -4.86 -17.84 -15.81
C VAL A 220 -3.89 -17.90 -16.99
N SER A 221 -2.60 -18.00 -16.69
CA SER A 221 -1.53 -18.23 -17.67
C SER A 221 -1.54 -19.66 -18.20
#